data_AF-A0A2W5P8D6-F1
#
_entry.id   AF-A0A2W5P8D6-F1
#
_cell.length_a   1.000
_cell.length_b   1.000
_cell.length_c   1.000
_cell.angle_alpha   90.00
_cell.angle_beta   90.00
_cell.angle_gamma   90.00
#
_symmetry.space_group_name_H-M   'P 1'
#
loop_
_entity.id
_entity.type
_entity.pdbx_description
1 polymer ?
#
loop_
_entity_poly.entity_id
_entity_poly.type
_entity_poly.pdbx_seq_one_letter_code
_entity_poly.pdbx_strand_id
1 'polypeptide(L)'
;MVETIGSSTIKASDLRIASVQRPLAPTPVTDLAVTSKANAPATAPATLATSMAASAPVDTNRVEQIKSAIANGTFPLSPATIADQFIALKLNWMTPNEKA
;
A
#
# COMPACT_ATOMS: atom_id res chain seq x y z
N MET A 1 10.75 53.37 9.60
CA MET A 1 9.79 52.59 10.41
C MET A 1 9.34 51.43 9.55
N VAL A 2 9.27 50.21 10.09
CA VAL A 2 8.87 49.00 9.35
C VAL A 2 7.44 48.67 9.77
N GLU A 3 6.47 48.68 8.84
CA GLU A 3 5.11 48.23 9.13
C GLU A 3 5.08 46.72 9.45
N THR A 4 4.45 46.37 10.56
CA THR A 4 4.20 44.98 10.94
C THR A 4 3.17 44.37 9.99
N ILE A 5 3.53 43.27 9.32
CA ILE A 5 2.56 42.42 8.62
C ILE A 5 1.61 41.78 9.65
N GLY A 6 0.37 42.28 9.72
CA GLY A 6 -0.65 41.72 10.59
C GLY A 6 -1.01 40.29 10.17
N SER A 7 -1.12 39.37 11.14
CA SER A 7 -1.56 38.00 10.86
C SER A 7 -3.03 38.01 10.40
N SER A 8 -3.24 37.73 9.12
CA SER A 8 -4.59 37.49 8.63
C SER A 8 -5.00 36.08 9.04
N THR A 9 -5.99 35.97 9.92
CA THR A 9 -6.60 34.69 10.26
C THR A 9 -7.52 34.28 9.12
N ILE A 10 -7.21 33.14 8.47
CA ILE A 10 -8.07 32.57 7.43
C ILE A 10 -9.39 32.19 8.09
N LYS A 11 -10.48 32.86 7.69
CA LYS A 11 -11.84 32.54 8.15
C LYS A 11 -12.30 31.27 7.42
N ALA A 12 -13.05 30.41 8.09
CA ALA A 12 -13.53 29.15 7.51
C ALA A 12 -14.28 29.30 6.17
N SER A 13 -14.87 30.48 5.91
CA SER A 13 -15.52 30.82 4.63
C SER A 13 -14.57 31.06 3.46
N ASP A 14 -13.29 31.29 3.70
CA ASP A 14 -12.26 31.50 2.67
C ASP A 14 -11.74 30.17 2.09
N LEU A 15 -11.94 29.08 2.83
CA LEU A 15 -11.67 27.72 2.39
C LEU A 15 -12.91 27.20 1.65
N ARG A 16 -12.85 27.13 0.32
CA ARG A 16 -13.88 26.45 -0.49
C ARG A 16 -13.80 24.94 -0.28
N ILE A 17 -14.34 24.46 0.83
CA ILE A 17 -14.46 23.04 1.14
C ILE A 17 -15.76 22.55 0.50
N ALA A 18 -15.66 21.72 -0.54
CA ALA A 18 -16.82 21.02 -1.09
C ALA A 18 -17.32 19.99 -0.07
N SER A 19 -18.63 19.95 0.18
CA SER A 19 -19.24 18.97 1.06
C SER A 19 -19.10 17.57 0.46
N VAL A 20 -18.39 16.68 1.15
CA VAL A 20 -18.33 15.25 0.79
C VAL A 20 -19.65 14.60 1.19
N GLN A 21 -20.46 14.24 0.18
CA GLN A 21 -21.70 13.50 0.40
C GLN A 21 -21.37 12.10 0.92
N ARG A 22 -21.92 11.72 2.07
CA ARG A 22 -21.81 10.36 2.60
C ARG A 22 -22.57 9.40 1.66
N PRO A 23 -21.96 8.29 1.19
CA PRO A 23 -22.68 7.30 0.39
C PRO A 23 -23.81 6.66 1.22
N LEU A 24 -24.94 6.40 0.56
CA LEU A 24 -26.09 5.71 1.17
C LEU A 24 -25.68 4.31 1.62
N ALA A 25 -26.29 3.87 2.73
CA ALA A 25 -26.07 2.55 3.30
C ALA A 25 -26.36 1.44 2.28
N PRO A 26 -25.57 0.35 2.27
CA PRO A 26 -25.79 -0.77 1.35
C PRO A 26 -27.13 -1.46 1.64
N THR A 27 -27.81 -1.88 0.58
CA THR A 27 -29.02 -2.71 0.64
C THR A 27 -28.73 -4.01 1.39
N PRO A 28 -29.59 -4.46 2.33
CA PRO A 28 -29.37 -5.71 3.03
C PRO A 28 -29.45 -6.87 2.04
N VAL A 29 -28.34 -7.59 1.91
CA VAL A 29 -28.33 -8.90 1.24
C VAL A 29 -29.10 -9.88 2.12
N THR A 30 -30.04 -10.61 1.53
CA THR A 30 -30.80 -11.66 2.22
C THR A 30 -29.83 -12.70 2.75
N ASP A 31 -29.81 -12.90 4.07
CA ASP A 31 -29.00 -13.94 4.73
C ASP A 31 -29.35 -15.32 4.16
N LEU A 32 -28.42 -15.92 3.41
CA LEU A 32 -28.38 -17.37 3.34
C LEU A 32 -27.99 -17.85 4.74
N ALA A 33 -28.84 -18.68 5.34
CA ALA A 33 -28.62 -19.27 6.65
C ALA A 33 -27.25 -19.98 6.71
N VAL A 34 -26.24 -19.27 7.20
CA VAL A 34 -24.98 -19.86 7.64
C VAL A 34 -25.22 -20.30 9.07
N THR A 35 -25.14 -21.61 9.27
CA THR A 35 -25.18 -22.24 10.59
C THR A 35 -24.20 -21.50 11.50
N SER A 36 -24.71 -20.93 12.59
CA SER A 36 -23.92 -20.19 13.58
C SER A 36 -23.00 -21.17 14.31
N LYS A 37 -21.81 -21.42 13.75
CA LYS A 37 -20.73 -22.09 14.47
C LYS A 37 -19.99 -21.04 15.28
N ALA A 38 -20.38 -20.98 16.56
CA ALA A 38 -19.59 -20.64 17.75
C ALA A 38 -18.57 -19.50 17.65
N ASN A 39 -18.73 -18.50 18.52
CA ASN A 39 -17.72 -17.53 18.98
C ASN A 39 -16.27 -17.89 18.57
N ALA A 40 -15.82 -17.38 17.43
CA ALA A 40 -14.39 -17.37 17.14
C ALA A 40 -13.76 -16.22 17.95
N PRO A 41 -12.70 -16.46 18.72
CA PRO A 41 -11.99 -15.38 19.39
C PRO A 41 -11.42 -14.42 18.32
N ALA A 42 -11.23 -13.16 18.68
CA ALA A 42 -10.71 -12.07 17.84
C ALA A 42 -9.27 -12.26 17.32
N THR A 43 -8.83 -13.51 17.14
CA THR A 43 -7.53 -13.97 16.63
C THR A 43 -7.55 -14.23 15.12
N ALA A 44 -8.72 -14.22 14.48
CA ALA A 44 -8.91 -14.52 13.06
C ALA A 44 -8.08 -13.66 12.06
N PRO A 45 -7.94 -12.32 12.22
CA PRO A 45 -7.19 -11.53 11.24
C PRO A 45 -5.67 -11.75 11.32
N ALA A 46 -5.14 -12.03 12.52
CA ALA A 46 -3.71 -12.31 12.69
C ALA A 46 -3.32 -13.67 12.09
N THR A 47 -4.17 -14.69 12.22
CA THR A 47 -3.96 -16.00 11.59
C THR A 47 -4.06 -15.93 10.07
N LEU A 48 -4.98 -15.10 9.54
CA LEU A 48 -5.12 -14.87 8.10
C LEU A 48 -3.91 -14.12 7.52
N ALA A 49 -3.47 -13.03 8.16
CA ALA A 49 -2.29 -12.29 7.74
C ALA A 49 -1.02 -13.16 7.77
N THR A 50 -0.84 -13.98 8.81
CA THR A 50 0.24 -14.98 8.86
C THR A 50 0.15 -15.99 7.71
N SER A 51 -1.06 -16.48 7.38
CA SER A 51 -1.23 -17.44 6.30
C SER A 51 -0.94 -16.85 4.92
N MET A 52 -1.26 -15.57 4.71
CA MET A 52 -0.96 -14.85 3.46
C MET A 52 0.49 -14.38 3.37
N ALA A 53 1.15 -14.13 4.51
CA ALA A 53 2.58 -13.82 4.57
C ALA A 53 3.48 -15.07 4.43
N ALA A 54 2.91 -16.28 4.50
CA ALA A 54 3.66 -17.53 4.38
C ALA A 54 4.30 -17.72 3.00
N SER A 55 3.76 -17.07 1.97
CA SER A 55 4.37 -16.99 0.64
C SER A 55 4.35 -15.56 0.17
N ALA A 56 5.52 -14.98 -0.10
CA ALA A 56 5.59 -13.67 -0.70
C ALA A 56 4.88 -13.70 -2.07
N PRO A 57 4.09 -12.69 -2.43
CA PRO A 57 3.46 -12.61 -3.74
C PRO A 57 4.55 -12.44 -4.81
N VAL A 58 5.00 -13.55 -5.38
CA VAL A 58 5.97 -13.57 -6.48
C VAL A 58 5.20 -13.64 -7.79
N ASP A 59 5.46 -12.67 -8.67
CA ASP A 59 4.96 -12.70 -10.04
C ASP A 59 5.80 -13.70 -10.87
N THR A 60 5.26 -14.90 -11.06
CA THR A 60 5.92 -15.99 -11.79
C THR A 60 6.10 -15.67 -13.27
N ASN A 61 5.15 -14.94 -13.87
CA ASN A 61 5.22 -14.55 -15.27
C ASN A 61 6.40 -13.58 -15.49
N ARG A 62 6.58 -12.62 -14.59
CA ARG A 62 7.73 -11.71 -14.62
C ARG A 62 9.06 -12.45 -14.47
N VAL A 63 9.12 -13.47 -13.62
CA VAL A 63 10.33 -14.30 -13.44
C VAL A 63 10.68 -15.04 -14.73
N GLU A 64 9.70 -15.60 -15.43
CA GLU A 64 9.94 -16.29 -16.71
C GLU A 64 10.43 -15.33 -17.79
N GLN A 65 9.83 -14.15 -17.94
CA GLN A 65 10.28 -13.13 -18.89
C GLN A 65 11.74 -12.71 -18.63
N ILE A 66 12.10 -12.48 -17.37
CA ILE A 66 13.47 -12.13 -16.98
C ILE A 66 14.43 -13.27 -17.32
N LYS A 67 14.07 -14.53 -17.02
CA LYS A 67 14.90 -15.70 -17.38
C LYS A 67 15.12 -15.80 -18.88
N SER A 68 14.09 -15.59 -19.70
CA SER A 68 14.21 -15.57 -21.15
C SER A 68 15.10 -14.42 -21.64
N ALA A 69 14.98 -13.22 -21.07
CA ALA A 69 15.81 -12.08 -21.43
C ALA A 69 17.30 -12.30 -21.07
N ILE A 70 17.58 -12.97 -19.94
CA ILE A 70 18.94 -13.35 -19.55
C ILE A 70 19.51 -14.38 -20.52
N ALA A 71 18.74 -15.43 -20.87
CA ALA A 71 19.17 -16.45 -21.81
C ALA A 71 19.47 -15.88 -23.21
N ASN A 72 18.68 -14.89 -23.64
CA ASN A 72 18.86 -14.20 -24.92
C ASN A 72 19.93 -13.10 -24.87
N GLY A 73 20.52 -12.82 -23.71
CA GLY A 73 21.54 -11.77 -23.52
C GLY A 73 21.01 -10.35 -23.69
N THR A 74 19.68 -10.16 -23.72
CA THR A 74 19.03 -8.84 -23.88
C THR A 74 18.68 -8.19 -22.55
N PHE A 75 18.91 -8.88 -21.43
CA PHE A 75 18.74 -8.28 -20.12
C PHE A 75 19.80 -7.19 -19.88
N PRO A 76 19.42 -5.94 -19.58
CA PRO A 76 20.36 -4.84 -19.47
C PRO A 76 21.21 -4.96 -18.19
N LEU A 77 22.37 -5.59 -18.31
CA LEU A 77 23.41 -5.69 -17.27
C LEU A 77 24.34 -4.47 -17.32
N SER A 78 23.79 -3.27 -17.14
CA SER A 78 24.60 -2.06 -17.00
C SER A 78 25.16 -1.99 -15.56
N PRO A 79 26.46 -1.69 -15.36
CA PRO A 79 27.01 -1.47 -14.02
C PRO A 79 26.24 -0.42 -13.20
N ALA A 80 25.70 0.62 -13.86
CA ALA A 80 24.89 1.64 -13.21
C ALA A 80 23.56 1.08 -12.68
N THR A 81 22.84 0.30 -13.50
CA THR A 81 21.57 -0.34 -13.09
C THR A 81 21.77 -1.28 -11.92
N ILE A 82 22.88 -2.03 -11.88
CA ILE A 82 23.20 -2.92 -10.77
C ILE A 82 23.45 -2.13 -9.48
N ALA A 83 24.21 -1.03 -9.56
CA ALA A 83 24.48 -0.16 -8.42
C ALA A 83 23.19 0.44 -7.85
N ASP A 84 22.29 0.92 -8.72
CA ASP A 84 20.98 1.46 -8.30
C ASP A 84 20.14 0.43 -7.57
N GLN A 85 20.14 -0.82 -8.05
CA GLN A 85 19.41 -1.92 -7.40
C GLN A 85 20.00 -2.28 -6.03
N PHE A 86 21.34 -2.25 -5.88
CA PHE A 86 21.97 -2.47 -4.58
C PHE A 86 21.69 -1.32 -3.60
N ILE A 87 21.67 -0.08 -4.07
CA ILE A 87 21.30 1.08 -3.25
C ILE A 87 19.84 0.97 -2.81
N ALA A 88 18.91 0.67 -3.73
CA ALA A 88 17.50 0.48 -3.42
C ALA A 88 17.28 -0.63 -2.38
N LEU A 89 17.98 -1.76 -2.52
CA LEU A 89 17.90 -2.88 -1.57
C LEU A 89 18.45 -2.50 -0.20
N LYS A 90 19.58 -1.79 -0.15
CA LYS A 90 20.14 -1.26 1.09
C LYS A 90 19.17 -0.31 1.79
N LEU A 91 18.57 0.63 1.05
CA LEU A 91 17.62 1.57 1.60
C LEU A 91 16.38 0.86 2.13
N ASN A 92 15.77 -0.03 1.35
CA ASN A 92 14.61 -0.82 1.76
C ASN A 92 14.87 -1.64 3.04
N TRP A 93 16.08 -2.18 3.20
CA TRP A 93 16.47 -2.92 4.40
C TRP A 93 16.73 -2.01 5.60
N MET A 94 17.26 -0.80 5.38
CA MET A 94 17.64 0.14 6.43
C MET A 94 16.49 1.02 6.91
N THR A 95 15.46 1.27 6.10
CA THR A 95 14.23 1.92 6.56
C THR A 95 13.38 0.89 7.32
N PRO A 96 13.14 1.08 8.64
CA PRO A 96 12.06 0.38 9.31
C PRO A 96 10.77 0.75 8.57
N ASN A 97 9.89 -0.23 8.33
CA ASN A 97 8.58 0.00 7.75
C ASN A 97 7.79 1.00 8.62
N GLU A 98 7.94 2.31 8.38
CA GLU A 98 7.09 3.35 8.94
C GLU A 98 5.69 3.10 8.38
N LYS A 99 4.80 2.71 9.29
CA LYS A 99 3.48 2.19 8.99
C LYS A 99 2.61 3.27 8.35
N ALA A 100 2.07 2.98 7.17
CA ALA A 100 0.86 3.63 6.65
C ALA A 100 -0.39 3.00 7.28
#